data_AF-A0A356TDJ6-F1
#
_entry.id   AF-A0A356TDJ6-F1
#
_cell.length_a   1.000
_cell.length_b   1.000
_cell.length_c   1.000
_cell.angle_alpha   90.00
_cell.angle_beta   90.00
_cell.angle_gamma   90.00
#
_symmetry.space_group_name_H-M   'P 1'
#
loop_
_entity.id
_entity.type
_entity.pdbx_description
1 polymer ?
#
loop_
_entity_poly.entity_id
_entity_poly.type
_entity_poly.pdbx_seq_one_letter_code
_entity_poly.pdbx_strand_id
1 'polypeptide(L)'
;MPAPRVIGVRHHSPACARLVEAEITRLRPRAVLIEAPADLDVEALALPHTPPIAALSWFEGEDHSTGSWAVTSWAPFCAHSPELVALRAGRAVDAEVRFIDLPVWAQPWRVRTPRLPSAYERALLARTGMDDRDALWDHLFEAEGDLSSLATRLEAHWRALRGDAPPDARERFMAAHLAHAVSAAGSPERVLVVCGGMHAPFLATGWRDADGARPALPDDG
;
A
#
# COMPACT_ATOMS: atom_id res chain seq x y z
N MET A 1 -0.61 -22.95 3.97
CA MET A 1 -0.93 -22.35 5.28
C MET A 1 -1.83 -21.15 5.04
N PRO A 2 -2.86 -20.90 5.88
CA PRO A 2 -3.75 -19.74 5.74
C PRO A 2 -2.97 -18.42 5.81
N ALA A 3 -3.31 -17.44 4.97
CA ALA A 3 -2.61 -16.15 4.89
C ALA A 3 -3.58 -15.02 4.51
N PRO A 4 -3.28 -13.76 4.88
CA PRO A 4 -4.03 -12.60 4.44
C PRO A 4 -3.91 -12.40 2.93
N ARG A 5 -4.92 -11.76 2.33
CA ARG A 5 -4.83 -11.33 0.94
C ARG A 5 -4.06 -10.01 0.87
N VAL A 6 -2.86 -10.03 0.31
CA VAL A 6 -2.06 -8.81 0.08
C VAL A 6 -2.07 -8.47 -1.40
N ILE A 7 -2.53 -7.27 -1.76
CA ILE A 7 -2.58 -6.78 -3.13
C ILE A 7 -1.57 -5.64 -3.26
N GLY A 8 -0.48 -5.91 -3.98
CA GLY A 8 0.51 -4.90 -4.35
C GLY A 8 0.04 -4.09 -5.55
N VAL A 9 -0.04 -2.77 -5.40
CA VAL A 9 -0.60 -1.86 -6.42
C VAL A 9 0.41 -0.82 -6.90
N ARG A 10 0.08 -0.18 -8.03
CA ARG A 10 0.54 1.16 -8.38
C ARG A 10 -0.55 2.14 -7.97
N HIS A 11 -0.22 3.16 -7.17
CA HIS A 11 -1.18 4.08 -6.49
C HIS A 11 -2.15 4.85 -7.42
N HIS A 12 -1.88 4.90 -8.73
CA HIS A 12 -2.74 5.54 -9.72
C HIS A 12 -3.00 4.62 -10.92
N SER A 13 -3.33 3.36 -10.64
CA SER A 13 -3.61 2.35 -11.67
C SER A 13 -5.10 1.96 -11.68
N PRO A 14 -5.83 2.26 -12.78
CA PRO A 14 -7.19 1.77 -12.99
C PRO A 14 -7.29 0.24 -12.93
N ALA A 15 -6.32 -0.49 -13.52
CA ALA A 15 -6.31 -1.95 -13.44
C ALA A 15 -6.18 -2.46 -11.99
N CYS A 16 -5.27 -1.88 -11.19
CA CYS A 16 -5.17 -2.21 -9.77
C CYS A 16 -6.45 -1.87 -9.01
N ALA A 17 -7.09 -0.74 -9.29
CA ALA A 17 -8.33 -0.33 -8.64
C ALA A 17 -9.46 -1.33 -8.90
N ARG A 18 -9.65 -1.78 -10.15
CA ARG A 18 -10.62 -2.82 -10.50
C ARG A 18 -10.33 -4.14 -9.79
N LEU A 19 -9.06 -4.55 -9.72
CA LEU A 19 -8.66 -5.77 -9.03
C LEU A 19 -8.99 -5.67 -7.53
N VAL A 20 -8.66 -4.55 -6.89
CA VAL A 20 -8.94 -4.30 -5.46
C VAL A 20 -10.44 -4.36 -5.17
N GLU A 21 -11.26 -3.66 -5.95
CA GLU A 21 -12.72 -3.67 -5.79
C GLU A 21 -13.31 -5.08 -5.92
N ALA A 22 -12.88 -5.81 -6.95
CA ALA A 22 -13.36 -7.17 -7.20
C ALA A 22 -12.96 -8.13 -6.07
N GLU A 23 -11.72 -8.04 -5.58
CA GLU A 23 -11.23 -8.90 -4.50
C GLU A 23 -11.92 -8.60 -3.16
N ILE A 24 -12.12 -7.33 -2.81
CA ILE A 24 -12.87 -6.95 -1.60
C ILE A 24 -14.32 -7.44 -1.69
N THR A 25 -14.97 -7.22 -2.83
CA THR A 25 -16.36 -7.65 -3.07
C THR A 25 -16.50 -9.17 -2.97
N ARG A 26 -15.55 -9.92 -3.54
CA ARG A 26 -15.55 -11.39 -3.57
C ARG A 26 -15.23 -11.99 -2.20
N LEU A 27 -14.22 -11.47 -1.51
CA LEU A 27 -13.74 -12.02 -0.24
C LEU A 27 -14.58 -11.57 0.96
N ARG A 28 -15.21 -10.39 0.87
CA ARG A 28 -15.91 -9.74 1.98
C ARG A 28 -15.10 -9.81 3.29
N PRO A 29 -13.86 -9.29 3.30
CA PRO A 29 -12.98 -9.41 4.46
C PRO A 29 -13.58 -8.72 5.67
N ARG A 30 -13.18 -9.14 6.87
CA ARG A 30 -13.55 -8.46 8.12
C ARG A 30 -12.75 -7.16 8.31
N ALA A 31 -11.55 -7.08 7.74
CA ALA A 31 -10.73 -5.87 7.76
C ALA A 31 -10.05 -5.61 6.41
N VAL A 32 -10.04 -4.34 5.99
CA VAL A 32 -9.30 -3.83 4.83
C VAL A 32 -8.27 -2.84 5.33
N LEU A 33 -6.99 -3.18 5.15
CA LEU A 33 -5.86 -2.34 5.55
C LEU A 33 -5.28 -1.66 4.31
N ILE A 34 -5.05 -0.36 4.40
CA ILE A 34 -4.66 0.47 3.26
C ILE A 34 -3.36 1.20 3.59
N GLU A 35 -2.39 1.18 2.68
CA GLU A 35 -1.20 2.02 2.78
C GLU A 35 -1.58 3.49 2.60
N ALA A 36 -1.79 4.14 3.74
CA ALA A 36 -1.78 5.57 3.94
C ALA A 36 -1.31 5.82 5.38
N PRO A 37 -0.87 7.04 5.72
CA PRO A 37 -0.43 7.36 7.07
C PRO A 37 -1.52 7.05 8.11
N ALA A 38 -1.17 6.31 9.15
CA ALA A 38 -2.10 5.79 10.16
C ALA A 38 -2.73 6.87 11.04
N ASP A 39 -2.17 8.08 11.03
CA ASP A 39 -2.69 9.28 11.71
C ASP A 39 -3.76 10.03 10.88
N LEU A 40 -3.94 9.70 9.61
CA LEU A 40 -5.01 10.29 8.81
C LEU A 40 -6.38 9.76 9.24
N ASP A 41 -7.36 10.66 9.27
CA ASP A 41 -8.75 10.31 9.57
C ASP A 41 -9.42 9.59 8.39
N VAL A 42 -9.61 8.28 8.55
CA VAL A 42 -10.33 7.42 7.60
C VAL A 42 -11.77 7.91 7.37
N GLU A 43 -12.46 8.39 8.41
CA GLU A 43 -13.85 8.84 8.32
C GLU A 43 -13.96 10.13 7.51
N ALA A 44 -13.00 11.05 7.67
CA ALA A 44 -12.94 12.27 6.88
C ALA A 44 -12.76 11.98 5.38
N LEU A 45 -11.91 11.01 5.02
CA LEU A 45 -11.72 10.58 3.63
C LEU A 45 -12.90 9.78 3.07
N ALA A 46 -13.73 9.19 3.94
CA ALA A 46 -14.91 8.43 3.55
C ALA A 46 -16.15 9.27 3.23
N LEU A 47 -16.13 10.57 3.54
CA LEU A 47 -17.21 11.50 3.19
C LEU A 47 -17.44 11.53 1.65
N PRO A 48 -18.63 11.96 1.19
CA PRO A 48 -19.02 11.94 -0.22
C PRO A 48 -18.33 13.04 -1.04
N HIS A 49 -16.99 12.99 -1.10
CA HIS A 49 -16.16 13.88 -1.89
C HIS A 49 -16.28 13.58 -3.38
N THR A 50 -16.08 14.60 -4.21
CA THR A 50 -15.88 14.45 -5.66
C THR A 50 -14.38 14.45 -5.96
N PRO A 51 -13.76 13.31 -6.33
CA PRO A 51 -12.34 13.25 -6.67
C PRO A 51 -12.00 14.09 -7.92
N PRO A 52 -10.75 14.58 -8.04
CA PRO A 52 -9.62 14.31 -7.15
C PRO A 52 -9.68 15.10 -5.84
N ILE A 53 -9.34 14.44 -4.73
CA ILE A 53 -9.08 15.07 -3.42
C ILE A 53 -7.63 14.82 -3.01
N ALA A 54 -7.10 15.60 -2.08
CA ALA A 54 -5.77 15.36 -1.52
C ALA A 54 -5.80 15.44 0.01
N ALA A 55 -5.14 14.48 0.67
CA ALA A 55 -4.81 14.59 2.08
C ALA A 55 -3.48 15.31 2.22
N LEU A 56 -3.45 16.34 3.09
CA LEU A 56 -2.25 17.06 3.47
C LEU A 56 -1.79 16.54 4.84
N SER A 57 -0.57 16.02 4.89
CA SER A 57 0.14 15.78 6.14
C SER A 57 1.18 16.87 6.32
N TRP A 58 1.07 17.62 7.42
CA TRP A 58 2.05 18.62 7.85
C TRP A 58 2.48 18.32 9.27
N PHE A 59 3.78 18.40 9.51
CA PHE A 59 4.35 18.27 10.84
C PHE A 59 5.52 19.24 11.00
N GLU A 60 5.63 19.84 12.18
CA GLU A 60 6.75 20.67 12.60
C GLU A 60 7.31 20.07 13.88
N GLY A 61 8.59 19.75 13.89
CA GLY A 61 9.29 19.18 15.04
C GLY A 61 10.43 20.09 15.49
N GLU A 62 10.80 19.95 16.76
CA GLU A 62 11.93 20.66 17.36
C GLU A 62 12.90 19.64 17.92
N ASP A 63 14.15 19.67 17.44
CA ASP A 63 15.24 18.87 18.01
C ASP A 63 16.27 19.83 18.59
N HIS A 64 16.53 19.72 19.89
CA HIS A 64 17.50 20.56 20.61
C HIS A 64 18.91 20.54 19.98
N SER A 65 19.26 19.49 19.22
CA SER A 65 20.56 19.32 18.58
C SER A 65 20.61 19.74 17.11
N THR A 66 19.49 19.69 16.38
CA THR A 66 19.45 19.98 14.93
C THR A 66 18.58 21.18 14.54
N GLY A 67 17.85 21.77 15.49
CA GLY A 67 16.95 22.90 15.28
C GLY A 67 15.53 22.47 14.95
N SER A 68 14.70 23.43 14.52
CA SER A 68 13.36 23.15 14.03
C SER A 68 13.40 22.57 12.62
N TRP A 69 12.50 21.64 12.33
CA TRP A 69 12.34 21.02 11.02
C TRP A 69 10.86 20.86 10.71
N ALA A 70 10.51 20.82 9.43
CA ALA A 70 9.13 20.67 9.00
C ALA A 70 9.00 19.75 7.81
N VAL A 71 7.81 19.18 7.70
CA VAL A 71 7.45 18.06 6.86
C VAL A 71 6.19 18.39 6.14
N THR A 72 6.16 18.16 4.83
CA THR A 72 4.91 18.24 4.07
C THR A 72 4.81 17.08 3.11
N SER A 73 3.66 16.42 3.10
CA SER A 73 3.31 15.44 2.09
C SER A 73 1.89 15.67 1.62
N TRP A 74 1.69 15.49 0.31
CA TRP A 74 0.39 15.53 -0.35
C TRP A 74 0.12 14.13 -0.90
N ALA A 75 -0.97 13.51 -0.45
CA ALA A 75 -1.44 12.23 -0.97
C ALA A 75 -2.69 12.46 -1.84
N PRO A 76 -2.57 12.48 -3.18
CA PRO A 76 -3.70 12.65 -4.07
C PRO A 76 -4.51 11.35 -4.18
N PHE A 77 -5.83 11.48 -4.08
CA PHE A 77 -6.79 10.40 -4.29
C PHE A 77 -7.67 10.74 -5.49
N CYS A 78 -7.44 10.02 -6.59
CA CYS A 78 -8.27 10.06 -7.79
C CYS A 78 -9.37 8.99 -7.70
N ALA A 79 -10.39 9.09 -8.56
CA ALA A 79 -11.43 8.07 -8.64
C ALA A 79 -10.88 6.66 -8.96
N HIS A 80 -9.70 6.59 -9.60
CA HIS A 80 -8.99 5.36 -9.93
C HIS A 80 -7.78 5.08 -9.01
N SER A 81 -7.67 5.76 -7.86
CA SER A 81 -6.68 5.39 -6.84
C SER A 81 -7.13 4.11 -6.14
N PRO A 82 -6.33 3.01 -6.18
CA PRO A 82 -6.71 1.76 -5.53
C PRO A 82 -7.00 1.91 -4.03
N GLU A 83 -6.38 2.86 -3.36
CA GLU A 83 -6.58 3.17 -1.93
C GLU A 83 -7.96 3.75 -1.67
N LEU A 84 -8.40 4.73 -2.49
CA LEU A 84 -9.75 5.30 -2.36
C LEU A 84 -10.83 4.26 -2.71
N VAL A 85 -10.56 3.43 -3.70
CA VAL A 85 -11.44 2.30 -4.07
C VAL A 85 -11.49 1.26 -2.95
N ALA A 86 -10.36 0.92 -2.32
CA ALA A 86 -10.29 0.01 -1.19
C ALA A 86 -11.12 0.52 0.00
N LEU A 87 -11.01 1.82 0.30
CA LEU A 87 -11.78 2.45 1.36
C LEU A 87 -13.29 2.32 1.09
N ARG A 88 -13.73 2.70 -0.11
CA ARG A 88 -15.15 2.66 -0.50
C ARG A 88 -15.71 1.24 -0.54
N ALA A 89 -14.99 0.32 -1.19
CA ALA A 89 -15.40 -1.08 -1.29
C ALA A 89 -15.39 -1.78 0.08
N GLY A 90 -14.40 -1.49 0.93
CA GLY A 90 -14.33 -2.03 2.29
C GLY A 90 -15.55 -1.64 3.13
N ARG A 91 -15.92 -0.35 3.11
CA ARG A 91 -17.15 0.10 3.79
C ARG A 91 -18.41 -0.52 3.21
N ALA A 92 -18.49 -0.68 1.88
CA ALA A 92 -19.65 -1.27 1.22
C ALA A 92 -19.88 -2.75 1.58
N VAL A 93 -18.85 -3.46 2.08
CA VAL A 93 -18.97 -4.83 2.58
C VAL A 93 -18.98 -4.93 4.10
N ASP A 94 -19.11 -3.80 4.80
CA ASP A 94 -19.08 -3.66 6.27
C ASP A 94 -17.75 -4.13 6.91
N ALA A 95 -16.64 -4.02 6.16
CA ALA A 95 -15.32 -4.29 6.69
C ALA A 95 -14.82 -3.12 7.56
N GLU A 96 -14.02 -3.45 8.58
CA GLU A 96 -13.24 -2.45 9.28
C GLU A 96 -12.12 -1.93 8.36
N VAL A 97 -12.10 -0.63 8.08
CA VAL A 97 -11.07 0.00 7.24
C VAL A 97 -10.05 0.72 8.11
N ARG A 98 -8.74 0.50 7.87
CA ARG A 98 -7.66 1.18 8.60
C ARG A 98 -6.52 1.58 7.68
N PHE A 99 -5.92 2.74 7.97
CA PHE A 99 -4.62 3.13 7.44
C PHE A 99 -3.50 2.53 8.30
N ILE A 100 -2.44 2.05 7.65
CA ILE A 100 -1.44 1.20 8.30
C ILE A 100 0.01 1.61 8.04
N ASP A 101 0.26 2.70 7.33
CA ASP A 101 1.62 3.19 7.10
C ASP A 101 2.05 4.17 8.19
N LEU A 102 3.36 4.36 8.33
CA LEU A 102 3.90 5.32 9.28
C LEU A 102 3.39 6.73 8.98
N PRO A 103 3.09 7.52 10.02
CA PRO A 103 2.91 8.94 9.86
C PRO A 103 4.09 9.61 9.16
N VAL A 104 3.82 10.64 8.36
CA VAL A 104 4.83 11.22 7.45
C VAL A 104 6.07 11.73 8.20
N TRP A 105 5.92 12.24 9.43
CA TRP A 105 7.05 12.69 10.25
C TRP A 105 7.96 11.54 10.71
N ALA A 106 7.39 10.36 10.91
CA ALA A 106 8.10 9.14 11.33
C ALA A 106 8.63 8.32 10.14
N GLN A 107 8.29 8.70 8.90
CA GLN A 107 8.84 8.05 7.72
C GLN A 107 10.31 8.45 7.54
N PRO A 108 11.18 7.52 7.13
CA PRO A 108 12.57 7.85 6.86
C PRO A 108 12.63 8.86 5.69
N TRP A 109 13.11 10.07 5.99
CA TRP A 109 13.35 11.14 5.03
C TRP A 109 14.28 10.64 3.92
N ARG A 110 13.68 10.33 2.77
CA ARG A 110 14.44 10.00 1.56
C ARG A 110 14.23 11.11 0.56
N VAL A 111 15.30 11.80 0.22
CA VAL A 111 15.35 12.54 -1.05
C VAL A 111 14.95 11.54 -2.13
N ARG A 112 13.83 11.80 -2.83
CA ARG A 112 13.36 10.97 -3.94
C ARG A 112 14.35 11.09 -5.10
N THR A 113 15.42 10.32 -5.04
CA THR A 113 16.32 10.16 -6.18
C THR A 113 15.64 9.25 -7.21
N PRO A 114 15.62 9.63 -8.50
CA PRO A 114 15.09 8.76 -9.54
C PRO A 114 15.81 7.42 -9.51
N ARG A 115 15.08 6.34 -9.22
CA ARG A 115 15.66 5.00 -9.21
C ARG A 115 15.96 4.57 -10.65
N LEU A 116 17.23 4.25 -10.92
CA LEU A 116 17.64 3.61 -12.16
C LEU A 116 16.90 2.27 -12.34
N PRO A 117 16.51 1.89 -13.58
CA PRO A 117 15.89 0.59 -13.84
C PRO A 117 16.78 -0.55 -13.33
N SER A 118 16.18 -1.53 -12.66
CA SER A 118 16.84 -2.75 -12.21
C SER A 118 17.23 -3.64 -13.39
N ALA A 119 18.07 -4.66 -13.16
CA ALA A 119 18.39 -5.65 -14.20
C ALA A 119 17.12 -6.36 -14.71
N TYR A 120 16.17 -6.64 -13.81
CA TYR A 120 14.86 -7.19 -14.13
C TYR A 120 14.07 -6.28 -15.08
N GLU A 121 13.94 -4.99 -14.75
CA GLU A 121 13.22 -4.04 -15.59
C GLU A 121 13.90 -3.85 -16.96
N ARG A 122 15.24 -3.76 -17.01
CA ARG A 122 15.97 -3.68 -18.28
C ARG A 122 15.72 -4.89 -19.16
N ALA A 123 15.68 -6.08 -18.58
CA ALA A 123 15.38 -7.30 -19.34
C ALA A 123 13.94 -7.30 -19.89
N LEU A 124 12.97 -6.81 -19.12
CA LEU A 124 11.58 -6.68 -19.60
C LEU A 124 11.43 -5.66 -20.71
N LEU A 125 12.05 -4.48 -20.56
CA LEU A 125 12.06 -3.44 -21.61
C LEU A 125 12.64 -4.00 -22.90
N ALA A 126 13.81 -4.65 -22.84
CA ALA A 126 14.45 -5.26 -24.00
C ALA A 126 13.59 -6.36 -24.66
N ARG A 127 12.88 -7.16 -23.87
CA ARG A 127 12.04 -8.26 -24.39
C ARG A 127 10.71 -7.80 -24.98
N THR A 128 10.13 -6.73 -24.45
CA THR A 128 8.83 -6.19 -24.88
C THR A 128 8.98 -5.12 -25.96
N GLY A 129 10.17 -4.53 -26.09
CA GLY A 129 10.41 -3.39 -26.98
C GLY A 129 9.79 -2.09 -26.48
N MET A 130 9.46 -2.00 -25.19
CA MET A 130 8.92 -0.78 -24.58
C MET A 130 10.04 0.22 -24.25
N ASP A 131 9.75 1.50 -24.44
CA ASP A 131 10.74 2.57 -24.33
C ASP A 131 11.10 2.91 -22.87
N ASP A 132 10.10 2.85 -21.98
CA ASP A 132 10.26 3.18 -20.56
C ASP A 132 9.35 2.35 -19.64
N ARG A 133 9.46 2.60 -18.33
CA ARG A 133 8.71 1.87 -17.29
C ARG A 133 7.21 2.13 -17.33
N ASP A 134 6.80 3.32 -17.75
CA ASP A 134 5.38 3.68 -17.80
C ASP A 134 4.72 2.96 -18.98
N ALA A 135 5.35 2.99 -20.16
CA ALA A 135 4.93 2.21 -21.31
C ALA A 135 4.94 0.69 -21.01
N LEU A 136 5.97 0.20 -20.31
CA LEU A 136 6.05 -1.19 -19.88
C LEU A 136 4.90 -1.55 -18.93
N TRP A 137 4.57 -0.67 -17.98
CA TRP A 137 3.46 -0.88 -17.05
C TRP A 137 2.13 -0.98 -17.80
N ASP A 138 1.86 -0.04 -18.70
CA ASP A 138 0.62 0.00 -19.47
C ASP A 138 0.46 -1.27 -20.32
N HIS A 139 1.54 -1.69 -20.97
CA HIS A 139 1.59 -2.91 -21.77
C HIS A 139 1.34 -4.18 -20.96
N LEU A 140 1.94 -4.29 -19.77
CA LEU A 140 1.89 -5.52 -18.97
C LEU A 140 0.62 -5.65 -18.11
N PHE A 141 0.07 -4.54 -17.64
CA PHE A 141 -0.93 -4.55 -16.56
C PHE A 141 -2.20 -3.76 -16.88
N GLU A 142 -2.14 -2.56 -17.46
CA GLU A 142 -3.35 -1.72 -17.62
C GLU A 142 -4.34 -2.29 -18.65
N ALA A 143 -3.81 -2.88 -19.73
CA ALA A 143 -4.63 -3.50 -20.76
C ALA A 143 -5.17 -4.90 -20.37
N GLU A 144 -4.77 -5.46 -19.22
CA GLU A 144 -5.19 -6.79 -18.81
C GLU A 144 -6.65 -6.79 -18.34
N GLY A 145 -7.48 -7.58 -19.02
CA GLY A 145 -8.90 -7.71 -18.74
C GLY A 145 -9.20 -8.84 -17.75
N ASP A 146 -8.36 -9.87 -17.70
CA ASP A 146 -8.53 -10.96 -16.74
C ASP A 146 -7.87 -10.61 -15.40
N LEU A 147 -8.71 -10.38 -14.39
CA LEU A 147 -8.26 -9.98 -13.06
C LEU A 147 -7.42 -11.06 -12.36
N SER A 148 -7.65 -12.34 -12.68
CA SER A 148 -6.84 -13.43 -12.12
C SER A 148 -5.41 -13.39 -12.68
N SER A 149 -5.26 -13.26 -14.01
CA SER A 149 -3.96 -13.08 -14.67
C SER A 149 -3.26 -11.83 -14.16
N LEU A 150 -3.99 -10.71 -14.03
CA LEU A 150 -3.45 -9.46 -13.51
C LEU A 150 -2.88 -9.64 -12.10
N ALA A 151 -3.62 -10.26 -11.19
CA ALA A 151 -3.17 -10.51 -9.82
C ALA A 151 -1.88 -11.34 -9.78
N THR A 152 -1.82 -12.43 -10.55
CA THR A 152 -0.62 -13.28 -10.64
C THR A 152 0.58 -12.51 -11.22
N ARG A 153 0.38 -11.70 -12.26
CA ARG A 153 1.47 -10.92 -12.87
C ARG A 153 1.99 -9.84 -11.93
N LEU A 154 1.11 -9.13 -11.23
CA LEU A 154 1.50 -8.13 -10.24
C LEU A 154 2.34 -8.77 -9.13
N GLU A 155 1.87 -9.89 -8.58
CA GLU A 155 2.59 -10.63 -7.54
C GLU A 155 4.00 -11.05 -8.00
N ALA A 156 4.11 -11.61 -9.20
CA ALA A 156 5.40 -11.99 -9.78
C ALA A 156 6.31 -10.76 -10.02
N HIS A 157 5.74 -9.67 -10.53
CA HIS A 157 6.46 -8.44 -10.84
C HIS A 157 7.05 -7.80 -9.59
N TRP A 158 6.25 -7.67 -8.53
CA TRP A 158 6.69 -7.05 -7.28
C TRP A 158 7.72 -7.88 -6.54
N ARG A 159 7.59 -9.22 -6.54
CA ARG A 159 8.64 -10.10 -5.99
C ARG A 159 9.96 -9.94 -6.73
N ALA A 160 9.92 -9.94 -8.07
CA ALA A 160 11.13 -9.78 -8.88
C ALA A 160 11.77 -8.40 -8.70
N LEU A 161 10.96 -7.35 -8.56
CA LEU A 161 11.45 -5.98 -8.37
C LEU A 161 12.05 -5.76 -6.97
N ARG A 162 11.45 -6.36 -5.94
CA ARG A 162 11.95 -6.27 -4.56
C ARG A 162 13.28 -7.02 -4.38
N GLY A 163 13.37 -8.25 -4.89
CA GLY A 163 14.47 -9.16 -4.56
C GLY A 163 14.57 -9.43 -3.06
N ASP A 164 15.79 -9.58 -2.56
CA ASP A 164 16.07 -9.95 -1.16
C ASP A 164 16.25 -8.74 -0.22
N ALA A 165 15.65 -7.59 -0.56
CA ALA A 165 15.76 -6.39 0.25
C ALA A 165 15.18 -6.60 1.65
N PRO A 166 15.94 -6.31 2.74
CA PRO A 166 15.45 -6.44 4.11
C PRO A 166 14.31 -5.45 4.36
N PRO A 167 13.40 -5.75 5.31
CA PRO A 167 12.30 -4.85 5.58
C PRO A 167 12.75 -3.54 6.21
N ASP A 168 12.07 -2.45 5.86
CA ASP A 168 12.29 -1.14 6.48
C ASP A 168 11.33 -0.88 7.66
N ALA A 169 11.38 0.33 8.23
CA ALA A 169 10.54 0.72 9.36
C ALA A 169 9.05 0.79 8.99
N ARG A 170 8.71 1.27 7.79
CA ARG A 170 7.33 1.35 7.29
C ARG A 170 6.74 -0.06 7.16
N GLU A 171 7.52 -0.98 6.63
CA GLU A 171 7.12 -2.37 6.44
C GLU A 171 6.90 -3.10 7.75
N ARG A 172 7.78 -2.93 8.75
CA ARG A 172 7.57 -3.48 10.09
C ARG A 172 6.32 -2.92 10.75
N PHE A 173 6.06 -1.63 10.60
CA PHE A 173 4.88 -0.98 11.13
C PHE A 173 3.58 -1.51 10.48
N MET A 174 3.54 -1.57 9.14
CA MET A 174 2.44 -2.17 8.38
C MET A 174 2.22 -3.64 8.75
N ALA A 175 3.29 -4.43 8.93
CA ALA A 175 3.21 -5.82 9.32
C ALA A 175 2.63 -6.01 10.74
N ALA A 176 2.95 -5.12 11.68
CA ALA A 176 2.36 -5.13 13.02
C ALA A 176 0.86 -4.81 12.99
N HIS A 177 0.43 -3.84 12.17
CA HIS A 177 -0.99 -3.56 11.94
C HIS A 177 -1.72 -4.77 11.33
N LEU A 178 -1.08 -5.44 10.37
CA LEU A 178 -1.61 -6.66 9.77
C LEU A 178 -1.76 -7.79 10.81
N ALA A 179 -0.73 -8.06 11.60
CA ALA A 179 -0.77 -9.09 12.65
C ALA A 179 -1.90 -8.82 13.66
N HIS A 180 -2.04 -7.57 14.10
CA HIS A 180 -3.12 -7.16 14.99
C HIS A 180 -4.51 -7.35 14.36
N ALA A 181 -4.69 -6.98 13.09
CA ALA A 181 -5.96 -7.19 12.38
C ALA A 181 -6.28 -8.68 12.20
N VAL A 182 -5.27 -9.52 11.92
CA VAL A 182 -5.43 -10.98 11.83
C VAL A 182 -5.89 -11.56 13.17
N SER A 183 -5.27 -11.12 14.27
CA SER A 183 -5.66 -11.52 15.63
C SER A 183 -7.11 -11.13 15.93
N ALA A 184 -7.49 -9.87 15.67
CA ALA A 184 -8.85 -9.36 15.88
C ALA A 184 -9.90 -10.04 14.97
N ALA A 185 -9.53 -10.44 13.76
CA ALA A 185 -10.41 -11.10 12.82
C ALA A 185 -10.58 -12.62 13.09
N GLY A 186 -9.67 -13.21 13.90
CA GLY A 186 -9.65 -14.63 14.24
C GLY A 186 -9.18 -15.56 13.13
N SER A 187 -8.89 -15.05 11.94
CA SER A 187 -8.30 -15.81 10.83
C SER A 187 -7.61 -14.86 9.84
N PRO A 188 -6.42 -15.22 9.33
CA PRO A 188 -5.71 -14.40 8.36
C PRO A 188 -6.48 -14.22 7.04
N GLU A 189 -7.24 -15.22 6.60
CA GLU A 189 -8.00 -15.17 5.34
C GLU A 189 -9.15 -14.15 5.36
N ARG A 190 -9.46 -13.59 6.53
CA ARG A 190 -10.46 -12.52 6.73
C ARG A 190 -9.88 -11.12 6.67
N VAL A 191 -8.59 -10.97 6.35
CA VAL A 191 -7.92 -9.67 6.26
C VAL A 191 -7.38 -9.46 4.85
N LEU A 192 -7.62 -8.27 4.31
CA LEU A 192 -7.09 -7.83 3.03
C LEU A 192 -6.21 -6.59 3.20
N VAL A 193 -5.09 -6.53 2.49
CA VAL A 193 -4.17 -5.38 2.47
C VAL A 193 -4.04 -4.84 1.06
N VAL A 194 -4.10 -3.52 0.93
CA VAL A 194 -3.78 -2.77 -0.29
C VAL A 194 -2.58 -1.88 0.00
N CYS A 195 -1.46 -2.14 -0.67
CA CYS A 195 -0.22 -1.38 -0.49
C CYS A 195 0.51 -1.24 -1.83
N GLY A 196 1.38 -0.25 -1.94
CA GLY A 196 2.39 -0.12 -2.97
C GLY A 196 3.14 -1.43 -3.18
N GLY A 197 3.34 -1.76 -4.45
CA GLY A 197 3.84 -3.06 -4.88
C GLY A 197 5.11 -3.54 -4.17
N MET A 198 6.04 -2.64 -3.86
CA MET A 198 7.31 -2.98 -3.20
C MET A 198 7.14 -3.56 -1.79
N HIS A 199 6.08 -3.17 -1.08
CA HIS A 199 5.79 -3.63 0.29
C HIS A 199 5.11 -5.00 0.32
N ALA A 200 4.34 -5.32 -0.72
CA ALA A 200 3.49 -6.51 -0.76
C ALA A 200 4.24 -7.84 -0.54
N PRO A 201 5.44 -8.08 -1.13
CA PRO A 201 6.15 -9.35 -0.92
C PRO A 201 6.52 -9.60 0.55
N PHE A 202 6.95 -8.57 1.29
CA PHE A 202 7.25 -8.72 2.72
C PHE A 202 5.97 -8.89 3.53
N LEU A 203 4.94 -8.06 3.28
CA LEU A 203 3.68 -8.11 4.03
C LEU A 203 2.92 -9.44 3.85
N ALA A 204 3.17 -10.20 2.78
CA ALA A 204 2.57 -11.52 2.60
C ALA A 204 2.97 -12.52 3.71
N THR A 205 4.13 -12.35 4.33
CA THR A 205 4.68 -13.31 5.33
C THR A 205 5.17 -12.67 6.62
N GLY A 206 5.74 -11.46 6.56
CA GLY A 206 6.44 -10.82 7.67
C GLY A 206 5.57 -10.44 8.87
N TRP A 207 4.24 -10.38 8.70
CA TRP A 207 3.31 -10.17 9.82
C TRP A 207 3.35 -11.29 10.86
N ARG A 208 3.83 -12.49 10.50
CA ARG A 208 3.94 -13.62 11.43
C ARG A 208 4.99 -13.40 12.53
N ASP A 209 5.94 -12.50 12.29
CA ASP A 209 7.01 -12.19 13.23
C ASP A 209 6.60 -11.13 14.26
N ALA A 210 5.42 -10.51 14.09
CA ALA A 210 4.87 -9.53 15.02
C ALA A 210 3.98 -10.22 16.09
N ASP A 211 3.89 -9.60 17.26
CA ASP A 211 3.18 -10.13 18.43
C ASP A 211 1.64 -10.01 18.36
N GLY A 212 1.12 -9.25 17.39
CA GLY A 212 -0.31 -9.00 17.22
C GLY A 212 -0.89 -7.96 18.19
N ALA A 213 -0.05 -7.29 18.99
CA ALA A 213 -0.47 -6.15 19.79
C ALA A 213 -0.88 -4.99 18.88
N ARG A 214 -1.80 -4.13 19.36
CA ARG A 214 -2.20 -2.94 18.60
C ARG A 214 -0.98 -2.01 18.49
N PRO A 215 -0.52 -1.66 17.28
CA PRO A 215 0.60 -0.75 17.14
C PRO A 215 0.25 0.63 17.69
N ALA A 216 1.15 1.21 18.47
CA ALA A 216 1.10 2.62 18.85
C ALA A 216 1.68 3.47 17.71
N LEU A 217 1.20 4.70 17.57
CA LEU A 217 1.89 5.67 16.72
C LEU A 217 3.28 5.94 17.31
N PRO A 218 4.32 6.15 16.47
CA PRO A 218 5.61 6.60 16.96
C PRO A 218 5.49 7.92 17.70
N ASP A 219 6.30 8.10 18.75
CA ASP A 219 6.44 9.39 19.42
C ASP A 219 6.89 10.45 18.41
N ASP A 220 6.35 11.66 18.55
CA ASP A 220 6.60 12.80 17.67
C ASP A 220 7.86 13.61 18.02
N GLY A 221 8.55 13.25 19.11
CA GLY A 221 9.79 13.87 19.58
C GLY A 221 9.57 14.81 20.74
#